data_AF-A0A359LV30-F1
#
_entry.id   AF-A0A359LV30-F1
#
_cell.length_a   1.000
_cell.length_b   1.000
_cell.length_c   1.000
_cell.angle_alpha   90.00
_cell.angle_beta   90.00
_cell.angle_gamma   90.00
#
_symmetry.space_group_name_H-M   'P 1'
#
loop_
_entity.id
_entity.type
_entity.pdbx_description
1 polymer ?
#
loop_
_entity_poly.entity_id
_entity_poly.type
_entity_poly.pdbx_seq_one_letter_code
_entity_poly.pdbx_strand_id
1 'polypeptide(L)'
;MDPSTPTTSIDPQRAESLLAALVYRVLTFSSASVGLELEEEAARRAVSLAIRESHGTESVLDLFCRAGQELGIVFTRVNKSIDDVAKAASPHSAWLTIVHGQGATPSVLGIGDSNGGGVLVSMLDAETPPRWMGLPELTRVLGAGTKRDQLEWVAVESASPLSQHHHAHGQDEHVYHNVPPFERIKTLLKAEKTDLWVAVIYSAAIGLMTLVVPVATQSLVNTVAFGTLVQPLVVLTLAVLAGLGFAALLQGLRTYVVEVIQRRIFVRVATDVAHRLLRARKDGYEGHHAPELVNRFLDVATVQKSAALLLIDGLSIFMQTLIGMILLAIYHPWLLAFDVLMLVFIVIVLFPMGSGAIYTAIKESKAKYALTAWLEELARHPLTFKSARGTALALEQANTLASEWLRYRSKHFRILLRQIIGSFALQAIASSVLLGVGGWLVINRQLTLGQLIAAEIVVALVVSGFTKFGKQLETFYDLSAAIDKLGYLTDLPLERQGSVSLRRSDRPAAVLFQNVQFSYDGRTPILNGVNWSIEPGARVGLLGHSGAGKSSM
;
A
#
# COMPACT_ATOMS: atom_id res chain seq x y z
N MET A 1 13.88 16.93 72.51
CA MET A 1 14.04 18.17 71.71
C MET A 1 14.31 17.74 70.29
N ASP A 2 13.63 18.41 69.37
CA ASP A 2 13.06 17.91 68.11
C ASP A 2 14.04 17.82 66.92
N PRO A 3 13.99 16.76 66.08
CA PRO A 3 14.56 16.75 64.73
C PRO A 3 13.46 16.57 63.66
N SER A 4 13.16 17.61 62.88
CA SER A 4 12.25 17.45 61.72
C SER A 4 12.62 18.37 60.55
N THR A 5 13.25 17.77 59.52
CA THR A 5 13.09 18.16 58.10
C THR A 5 13.34 16.92 57.24
N PRO A 6 12.33 16.34 56.55
CA PRO A 6 12.55 15.24 55.62
C PRO A 6 12.82 15.78 54.21
N THR A 7 13.99 15.46 53.66
CA THR A 7 14.28 15.52 52.22
C THR A 7 13.66 14.31 51.54
N THR A 8 12.64 14.51 50.71
CA THR A 8 12.02 13.46 49.87
C THR A 8 12.94 13.07 48.72
N SER A 9 13.66 11.96 48.85
CA SER A 9 14.28 11.26 47.70
C SER A 9 13.19 10.51 46.93
N ILE A 10 12.96 10.86 45.66
CA ILE A 10 12.04 10.13 44.78
C ILE A 10 12.67 8.79 44.42
N ASP A 11 11.94 7.70 44.65
CA ASP A 11 12.33 6.32 44.33
C ASP A 11 12.48 6.12 42.80
N PRO A 12 13.64 5.65 42.29
CA PRO A 12 13.90 5.53 40.85
C PRO A 12 12.93 4.57 40.13
N GLN A 13 12.43 3.51 40.76
CA GLN A 13 11.43 2.62 40.14
C GLN A 13 10.08 3.32 39.93
N ARG A 14 9.75 4.27 40.80
CA ARG A 14 8.53 5.08 40.72
C ARG A 14 8.63 6.13 39.62
N ALA A 15 9.83 6.63 39.32
CA ALA A 15 10.06 7.56 38.21
C ALA A 15 9.92 6.89 36.83
N GLU A 16 10.42 5.66 36.66
CA GLU A 16 10.30 4.92 35.39
C GLU A 16 8.85 4.59 35.03
N SER A 17 8.04 4.19 36.01
CA SER A 17 6.60 3.89 35.80
C SER A 17 5.77 5.10 35.39
N LEU A 18 6.10 6.29 35.92
CA LEU A 18 5.46 7.55 35.52
C LEU A 18 5.87 7.97 34.10
N LEU A 19 7.14 7.80 33.73
CA LEU A 19 7.64 8.12 32.40
C LEU A 19 7.02 7.20 31.34
N ALA A 20 6.89 5.90 31.62
CA ALA A 20 6.23 4.96 30.73
C ALA A 20 4.73 5.31 30.50
N ALA A 21 4.02 5.71 31.56
CA ALA A 21 2.61 6.12 31.46
C ALA A 21 2.44 7.40 30.61
N LEU A 22 3.38 8.33 30.74
CA LEU A 22 3.42 9.59 30.00
C LEU A 22 3.70 9.36 28.50
N VAL A 23 4.71 8.55 28.16
CA VAL A 23 5.00 8.17 26.76
C VAL A 23 3.81 7.46 26.13
N TYR A 24 3.16 6.54 26.85
CA TYR A 24 1.97 5.86 26.37
C TYR A 24 0.83 6.83 26.05
N ARG A 25 0.52 7.77 26.96
CA ARG A 25 -0.53 8.80 26.73
C ARG A 25 -0.23 9.70 25.54
N VAL A 26 1.04 10.08 25.37
CA VAL A 26 1.50 10.87 24.21
C VAL A 26 1.29 10.09 22.92
N LEU A 27 1.62 8.81 22.89
CA LEU A 27 1.40 7.95 21.72
C LEU A 27 -0.09 7.78 21.39
N THR A 28 -0.94 7.57 22.39
CA THR A 28 -2.40 7.45 22.19
C THR A 28 -3.01 8.74 21.66
N PHE A 29 -2.61 9.89 22.20
CA PHE A 29 -3.06 11.19 21.70
C PHE A 29 -2.59 11.43 20.25
N SER A 30 -1.31 11.12 19.99
CA SER A 30 -0.70 11.25 18.68
C SER A 30 -1.36 10.34 17.65
N SER A 31 -1.67 9.09 18.00
CA SER A 31 -2.30 8.13 17.09
C SER A 31 -3.73 8.50 16.76
N ALA A 32 -4.49 9.00 17.74
CA ALA A 32 -5.84 9.49 17.53
C ALA A 32 -5.84 10.67 16.54
N SER A 33 -4.88 11.60 16.67
CA SER A 33 -4.74 12.73 15.74
C SER A 33 -4.31 12.35 14.33
N VAL A 34 -3.69 11.17 14.17
CA VAL A 34 -3.18 10.67 12.88
C VAL A 34 -4.13 9.64 12.24
N GLY A 35 -5.19 9.24 12.95
CA GLY A 35 -6.14 8.23 12.47
C GLY A 35 -5.60 6.79 12.53
N LEU A 36 -4.62 6.52 13.40
CA LEU A 36 -4.07 5.18 13.63
C LEU A 36 -4.73 4.52 14.84
N GLU A 37 -5.31 3.33 14.62
CA GLU A 37 -5.74 2.43 15.71
C GLU A 37 -4.49 1.81 16.34
N LEU A 38 -4.25 2.13 17.61
CA LEU A 38 -3.04 1.75 18.32
C LEU A 38 -3.32 0.53 19.19
N GLU A 39 -2.68 -0.60 18.87
CA GLU A 39 -2.83 -1.85 19.60
C GLU A 39 -2.07 -1.77 20.94
N GLU A 40 -2.77 -2.04 22.05
CA GLU A 40 -2.26 -1.75 23.39
C GLU A 40 -0.95 -2.48 23.72
N GLU A 41 -0.80 -3.73 23.26
CA GLU A 41 0.45 -4.48 23.43
C GLU A 41 1.62 -3.91 22.62
N ALA A 42 1.37 -3.44 21.40
CA ALA A 42 2.38 -2.85 20.54
C ALA A 42 2.90 -1.54 21.15
N ALA A 43 1.98 -0.73 21.70
CA ALA A 43 2.32 0.49 22.43
C ALA A 43 3.25 0.22 23.61
N ARG A 44 2.88 -0.75 24.46
CA ARG A 44 3.66 -1.10 25.65
C ARG A 44 5.04 -1.63 25.30
N ARG A 45 5.16 -2.42 24.22
CA ARG A 45 6.45 -2.88 23.70
C ARG A 45 7.32 -1.72 23.23
N ALA A 46 6.78 -0.82 22.39
CA ALA A 46 7.49 0.35 21.88
C ALA A 46 8.01 1.25 23.02
N VAL A 47 7.18 1.49 24.04
CA VAL A 47 7.57 2.24 25.25
C VAL A 47 8.70 1.52 26.00
N SER A 48 8.58 0.21 26.21
CA SER A 48 9.59 -0.56 26.94
C SER A 48 10.94 -0.62 26.24
N LEU A 49 10.95 -0.68 24.91
CA LEU A 49 12.15 -0.65 24.07
C LEU A 49 12.82 0.74 24.13
N ALA A 50 12.04 1.80 23.90
CA ALA A 50 12.54 3.16 23.93
C ALA A 50 13.18 3.54 25.29
N ILE A 51 12.62 3.04 26.40
CA ILE A 51 13.18 3.26 27.75
C ILE A 51 14.45 2.43 27.97
N ARG A 52 14.48 1.15 27.56
CA ARG A 52 15.67 0.28 27.72
C ARG A 52 16.89 0.78 26.96
N GLU A 53 16.69 1.39 25.81
CA GLU A 53 17.76 1.92 24.95
C GLU A 53 18.15 3.37 25.30
N SER A 54 17.45 4.01 26.23
CA SER A 54 17.77 5.36 26.68
C SER A 54 18.90 5.33 27.71
N HIS A 55 20.09 5.83 27.34
CA HIS A 55 21.27 5.87 28.22
C HIS A 55 21.27 7.04 29.23
N GLY A 56 20.12 7.40 29.81
CA GLY A 56 20.02 8.32 30.95
C GLY A 56 20.28 9.81 30.71
N THR A 57 20.72 10.22 29.51
CA THR A 57 21.02 11.63 29.13
C THR A 57 20.08 12.23 28.07
N GLU A 58 19.07 11.50 27.62
CA GLU A 58 18.19 11.91 26.53
C GLU A 58 16.99 12.74 27.01
N SER A 59 16.54 13.70 26.19
CA SER A 59 15.35 14.49 26.48
C SER A 59 14.10 13.61 26.40
N VAL A 60 13.06 13.94 27.16
CA VAL A 60 11.75 13.25 27.08
C VAL A 60 11.18 13.28 25.66
N LEU A 61 11.50 14.32 24.87
CA LEU A 61 11.12 14.41 23.46
C LEU A 61 11.85 13.38 22.57
N ASP A 62 13.08 12.97 22.92
CA ASP A 62 13.82 11.94 22.16
C ASP A 62 13.16 10.57 22.34
N LEU A 63 12.68 10.30 23.55
CA LEU A 63 11.90 9.11 23.89
C LEU A 63 10.60 9.02 23.08
N PHE A 64 9.88 10.13 22.89
CA PHE A 64 8.69 10.16 22.03
C PHE A 64 9.03 9.86 20.58
N CYS A 65 10.07 10.51 20.04
CA CYS A 65 10.50 10.29 18.66
C CYS A 65 10.82 8.81 18.41
N ARG A 66 11.50 8.14 19.34
CA ARG A 66 11.81 6.70 19.23
C ARG A 66 10.60 5.80 19.40
N ALA A 67 9.79 6.02 20.43
CA ALA A 67 8.62 5.18 20.66
C ALA A 67 7.57 5.34 19.54
N GLY A 68 7.50 6.52 18.91
CA GLY A 68 6.67 6.78 17.73
C GLY A 68 7.16 6.04 16.49
N GLN A 69 8.48 5.93 16.28
CA GLN A 69 9.07 5.23 15.14
C GLN A 69 8.61 3.77 15.06
N GLU A 70 8.58 3.06 16.19
CA GLU A 70 8.08 1.68 16.28
C GLU A 70 6.60 1.52 15.90
N LEU A 71 5.82 2.60 16.02
CA LEU A 71 4.37 2.62 15.78
C LEU A 71 3.99 3.30 14.47
N GLY A 72 4.97 3.71 13.65
CA GLY A 72 4.71 4.44 12.41
C GLY A 72 4.16 5.86 12.63
N ILE A 73 4.45 6.47 13.78
CA ILE A 73 4.14 7.86 14.11
C ILE A 73 5.42 8.68 13.95
N VAL A 74 5.41 9.65 13.04
CA VAL A 74 6.58 10.51 12.82
C VAL A 74 6.45 11.74 13.69
N PHE A 75 7.39 11.92 14.60
CA PHE A 75 7.51 13.10 15.44
C PHE A 75 8.60 14.01 14.86
N THR A 76 8.21 15.15 14.30
CA THR A 76 9.14 16.13 13.71
C THR A 76 9.33 17.31 14.66
N ARG A 77 10.56 17.59 15.08
CA ARG A 77 10.85 18.78 15.88
C ARG A 77 10.83 20.03 15.01
N VAL A 78 10.08 21.03 15.45
CA VAL A 78 9.91 22.29 14.75
C VAL A 78 9.97 23.44 15.75
N ASN A 79 10.76 24.47 15.45
CA ASN A 79 10.75 25.72 16.21
C ASN A 79 9.81 26.72 15.52
N LYS A 80 8.70 27.06 16.15
CA LYS A 80 7.64 27.92 15.58
C LYS A 80 7.03 28.83 16.63
N SER A 81 6.46 29.95 16.17
CA SER A 81 5.71 30.83 17.06
C SER A 81 4.38 30.18 17.49
N ILE A 82 3.86 30.59 18.65
CA ILE A 82 2.57 30.10 19.16
C ILE A 82 1.43 30.42 18.16
N ASP A 83 1.49 31.57 17.49
CA ASP A 83 0.51 31.98 16.49
C ASP A 83 0.56 31.09 15.23
N ASP A 84 1.75 30.70 14.78
CA ASP A 84 1.90 29.80 13.62
C ASP A 84 1.40 28.38 13.92
N VAL A 85 1.65 27.88 15.13
CA VAL A 85 1.15 26.57 15.57
C VAL A 85 -0.36 26.60 15.75
N ALA A 86 -0.92 27.67 16.33
CA ALA A 86 -2.36 27.83 16.47
C ALA A 86 -3.09 27.89 15.11
N LYS A 87 -2.44 28.42 14.06
CA LYS A 87 -2.99 28.41 12.69
C LYS A 87 -2.81 27.08 11.97
N ALA A 88 -1.75 26.32 12.31
CA ALA A 88 -1.43 25.05 11.70
C ALA A 88 -2.07 23.84 12.41
N ALA A 89 -2.64 24.02 13.60
CA ALA A 89 -3.33 22.99 14.35
C ALA A 89 -4.66 22.61 13.67
N SER A 90 -4.89 21.32 13.52
CA SER A 90 -6.09 20.75 12.90
C SER A 90 -6.35 19.36 13.50
N PRO A 91 -7.57 18.81 13.38
CA PRO A 91 -7.89 17.48 13.92
C PRO A 91 -6.99 16.35 13.39
N HIS A 92 -6.26 16.59 12.29
CA HIS A 92 -5.37 15.63 11.63
C HIS A 92 -3.88 15.97 11.80
N SER A 93 -3.53 16.94 12.65
CA SER A 93 -2.16 17.41 12.87
C SER A 93 -1.98 17.88 14.32
N ALA A 94 -1.55 16.96 15.18
CA ALA A 94 -1.25 17.29 16.57
C ALA A 94 0.11 17.96 16.73
N TRP A 95 0.21 18.85 17.73
CA TRP A 95 1.44 19.51 18.13
C TRP A 95 1.67 19.29 19.61
N LEU A 96 2.89 18.94 20.00
CA LEU A 96 3.28 18.68 21.39
C LEU A 96 4.38 19.65 21.83
N THR A 97 4.37 20.07 23.08
CA THR A 97 5.46 20.85 23.67
C THR A 97 5.58 20.57 25.17
N ILE A 98 6.73 20.91 25.76
CA ILE A 98 6.99 20.74 27.20
C ILE A 98 6.81 22.07 27.92
N VAL A 99 5.95 22.07 28.93
CA VAL A 99 5.69 23.21 29.81
C VAL A 99 6.47 23.04 31.11
N HIS A 100 7.26 24.05 31.48
CA HIS A 100 7.98 24.10 32.74
C HIS A 100 7.25 25.02 33.71
N GLY A 101 6.53 24.45 34.68
CA GLY A 101 5.88 25.23 35.74
C GLY A 101 6.89 25.73 36.78
N GLN A 102 6.58 26.84 37.46
CA GLN A 102 7.39 27.32 38.59
C GLN A 102 7.32 26.30 39.75
N GLY A 103 8.29 25.38 39.80
CA GLY A 103 8.49 24.43 40.91
C GLY A 103 7.86 23.04 40.77
N ALA A 104 7.35 22.65 39.60
CA ALA A 104 6.73 21.32 39.39
C ALA A 104 7.32 20.58 38.18
N THR A 105 7.18 19.25 38.17
CA THR A 105 7.64 18.32 37.12
C THR A 105 7.23 18.78 35.71
N PRO A 106 8.11 18.62 34.70
CA PRO A 106 7.83 19.05 33.33
C PRO A 106 6.54 18.40 32.84
N SER A 107 5.62 19.21 32.31
CA SER A 107 4.30 18.75 31.86
C SER A 107 4.18 18.79 30.33
N VAL A 108 3.67 17.73 29.69
CA VAL A 108 3.49 17.67 28.24
C VAL A 108 2.12 18.22 27.85
N LEU A 109 2.13 19.20 26.96
CA LEU A 109 0.94 19.86 26.43
C LEU A 109 0.75 19.49 24.97
N GLY A 110 -0.43 18.94 24.65
CA GLY A 110 -0.86 18.61 23.29
C GLY A 110 -1.90 19.58 22.76
N ILE A 111 -1.73 19.99 21.51
CA ILE A 111 -2.65 20.83 20.74
C ILE A 111 -3.22 19.97 19.61
N GLY A 112 -4.55 19.83 19.57
CA GLY A 112 -5.23 18.93 18.64
C GLY A 112 -6.17 19.59 17.64
N ASP A 113 -6.67 20.81 17.89
CA ASP A 113 -7.62 21.48 16.98
C ASP A 113 -7.58 23.00 17.17
N SER A 114 -8.03 23.76 16.18
CA SER A 114 -8.08 25.24 16.20
C SER A 114 -9.33 25.75 15.50
N ASN A 115 -10.05 26.68 16.15
CA ASN A 115 -11.32 27.22 15.62
C ASN A 115 -11.27 28.73 15.31
N GLY A 116 -10.09 29.29 15.05
CA GLY A 116 -9.90 30.70 14.73
C GLY A 116 -10.03 31.66 15.93
N GLY A 117 -10.74 31.26 16.99
CA GLY A 117 -10.85 31.98 18.27
C GLY A 117 -10.01 31.38 19.42
N GLY A 118 -9.66 30.10 19.33
CA GLY A 118 -8.85 29.39 20.33
C GLY A 118 -8.37 28.04 19.81
N VAL A 119 -7.62 27.33 20.66
CA VAL A 119 -7.00 26.04 20.37
C VAL A 119 -7.46 25.01 21.40
N LEU A 120 -7.71 23.78 20.97
CA LEU A 120 -8.03 22.67 21.86
C LEU A 120 -6.74 22.11 22.46
N VAL A 121 -6.61 22.24 23.78
CA VAL A 121 -5.42 21.88 24.53
C VAL A 121 -5.73 20.69 25.44
N SER A 122 -4.84 19.69 25.43
CA SER A 122 -4.84 18.52 26.31
C SER A 122 -3.56 18.50 27.12
N MET A 123 -3.66 18.51 28.44
CA MET A 123 -2.52 18.23 29.33
C MET A 123 -2.39 16.71 29.43
N LEU A 124 -1.30 16.15 28.90
CA LEU A 124 -1.16 14.69 28.76
C LEU A 124 -0.72 14.02 30.08
N ASP A 125 -0.25 14.81 31.05
CA ASP A 125 0.24 14.33 32.34
C ASP A 125 -0.80 14.41 33.46
N ALA A 126 -1.88 15.15 33.23
CA ALA A 126 -2.99 15.30 34.17
C ALA A 126 -4.24 14.61 33.62
N GLU A 127 -5.07 14.00 34.48
CA GLU A 127 -6.39 13.47 34.08
C GLU A 127 -7.44 14.57 33.89
N THR A 128 -7.04 15.67 33.28
CA THR A 128 -7.91 16.79 32.96
C THR A 128 -8.47 16.63 31.55
N PRO A 129 -9.79 16.77 31.34
CA PRO A 129 -10.37 16.71 30.01
C PRO A 129 -9.85 17.84 29.11
N PRO A 130 -9.82 17.64 27.78
CA PRO A 130 -9.37 18.66 26.83
C PRO A 130 -10.19 19.94 26.95
N ARG A 131 -9.52 21.10 26.89
CA ARG A 131 -10.15 22.40 27.07
C ARG A 131 -9.77 23.36 25.95
N TRP A 132 -10.74 24.13 25.48
CA TRP A 132 -10.50 25.25 24.56
C TRP A 132 -9.83 26.41 25.29
N MET A 133 -8.71 26.88 24.74
CA MET A 133 -7.90 27.94 25.31
C MET A 133 -7.65 29.04 24.27
N GLY A 134 -7.86 30.30 24.65
CA GLY A 134 -7.51 31.44 23.79
C GLY A 134 -6.00 31.64 23.73
N LEU A 135 -5.47 32.19 22.62
CA LEU A 135 -4.02 32.45 22.48
C LEU A 135 -3.37 33.22 23.67
N PRO A 136 -4.01 34.24 24.29
CA PRO A 136 -3.43 34.95 25.45
C PRO A 136 -3.31 34.08 26.71
N GLU A 137 -4.22 33.12 26.88
CA GLU A 137 -4.19 32.17 27.99
C GLU A 137 -3.13 31.10 27.72
N LEU A 138 -3.03 30.63 26.46
CA LEU A 138 -2.01 29.69 26.01
C LEU A 138 -0.58 30.24 26.18
N THR A 139 -0.34 31.51 25.85
CA THR A 139 0.97 32.15 26.07
C THR A 139 1.38 32.19 27.54
N ARG A 140 0.40 32.40 28.45
CA ARG A 140 0.65 32.43 29.89
C ARG A 140 1.01 31.04 30.42
N VAL A 141 0.31 30.01 29.95
CA VAL A 141 0.57 28.61 30.33
C VAL A 141 1.92 28.15 29.81
N LEU A 142 2.31 28.54 28.59
CA LEU A 142 3.60 28.20 28.00
C LEU A 142 4.78 29.01 28.57
N GLY A 143 4.52 29.97 29.48
CA GLY A 143 5.56 30.83 30.05
C GLY A 143 6.23 31.78 29.04
N ALA A 144 5.59 32.01 27.89
CA ALA A 144 6.09 32.89 26.84
C ALA A 144 5.70 34.36 27.11
N GLY A 145 6.62 35.29 26.85
CA GLY A 145 6.39 36.72 27.00
C GLY A 145 5.49 37.30 25.91
N THR A 146 5.57 36.77 24.68
CA THR A 146 4.71 37.16 23.56
C THR A 146 4.26 35.98 22.70
N LYS A 147 3.15 36.15 21.95
CA LYS A 147 2.66 35.16 20.96
C LYS A 147 3.65 34.87 19.82
N ARG A 148 4.66 35.72 19.66
CA ARG A 148 5.71 35.60 18.63
C ARG A 148 6.97 34.89 19.13
N ASP A 149 7.03 34.58 20.42
CA ASP A 149 8.17 33.84 20.97
C ASP A 149 8.22 32.46 20.32
N GLN A 150 9.43 32.07 19.90
CA GLN A 150 9.66 30.79 19.27
C GLN A 150 9.87 29.72 20.35
N LEU A 151 8.99 28.71 20.34
CA LEU A 151 9.05 27.58 21.24
C LEU A 151 9.36 26.32 20.45
N GLU A 152 9.98 25.36 21.13
CA GLU A 152 10.20 24.03 20.57
C GLU A 152 8.88 23.25 20.59
N TRP A 153 8.47 22.79 19.41
CA TRP A 153 7.29 21.96 19.20
C TRP A 153 7.70 20.63 18.58
N VAL A 154 6.89 19.61 18.82
CA VAL A 154 6.92 18.36 18.08
C VAL A 154 5.63 18.25 17.29
N ALA A 155 5.74 18.32 15.97
CA ALA A 155 4.63 18.05 15.07
C ALA A 155 4.47 16.54 14.89
N VAL A 156 3.23 16.06 14.98
CA VAL A 156 2.87 14.65 14.77
C VAL A 156 2.36 14.47 13.34
N GLU A 157 3.03 13.62 12.57
CA GLU A 157 2.67 13.27 11.20
C GLU A 157 2.42 11.76 11.05
N SER A 158 1.48 11.38 10.17
CA SER A 158 1.33 9.98 9.75
C SER A 158 2.55 9.54 8.96
N ALA A 159 3.18 8.43 9.34
CA ALA A 159 3.99 7.70 8.37
C ALA A 159 3.05 7.25 7.23
N SER A 160 3.50 7.42 5.99
CA SER A 160 2.85 6.83 4.81
C SER A 160 2.72 5.30 5.02
N PRO A 161 1.62 4.63 4.61
CA PRO A 161 1.45 3.18 4.81
C PRO A 161 2.59 2.32 4.24
N LEU A 162 3.33 2.85 3.25
CA LEU A 162 4.50 2.20 2.64
C LEU A 162 5.82 2.47 3.40
N SER A 163 5.86 3.43 4.33
CA SER A 163 7.03 3.69 5.19
C SER A 163 7.08 2.88 6.48
N GLN A 164 6.03 2.15 6.84
CA GLN A 164 5.90 1.45 8.14
C GLN A 164 6.90 0.30 8.35
N HIS A 165 7.72 -0.08 7.36
CA HIS A 165 8.64 -1.23 7.47
C HIS A 165 10.13 -0.88 7.39
N HIS A 166 10.50 0.42 7.37
CA HIS A 166 11.86 0.82 7.00
C HIS A 166 12.85 1.05 8.17
N HIS A 167 12.45 0.82 9.43
CA HIS A 167 13.34 1.14 10.58
C HIS A 167 13.70 -0.04 11.50
N ALA A 168 13.22 -1.27 11.23
CA ALA A 168 13.45 -2.41 12.11
C ALA A 168 14.74 -3.22 11.85
N HIS A 169 15.53 -2.91 10.82
CA HIS A 169 16.78 -3.65 10.54
C HIS A 169 17.98 -2.73 10.38
N GLY A 170 18.90 -2.84 11.33
CA GLY A 170 20.21 -2.20 11.29
C GLY A 170 21.12 -2.78 10.20
N GLN A 171 22.00 -1.90 9.73
CA GLN A 171 23.33 -2.18 9.18
C GLN A 171 23.46 -3.43 8.30
N ASP A 172 22.86 -3.41 7.10
CA ASP A 172 23.41 -4.13 5.96
C ASP A 172 23.34 -3.22 4.73
N GLU A 173 24.51 -2.72 4.32
CA GLU A 173 24.69 -1.94 3.10
C GLU A 173 24.50 -2.88 1.89
N HIS A 174 23.62 -2.46 0.96
CA HIS A 174 23.44 -2.96 -0.42
C HIS A 174 22.19 -3.79 -0.80
N VAL A 175 21.16 -3.94 0.05
CA VAL A 175 19.90 -4.57 -0.42
C VAL A 175 18.65 -3.82 0.09
N TYR A 176 18.21 -2.80 -0.64
CA TYR A 176 16.99 -2.02 -0.33
C TYR A 176 15.68 -2.69 -0.84
N HIS A 177 15.60 -4.04 -0.84
CA HIS A 177 14.42 -4.79 -1.36
C HIS A 177 14.02 -5.98 -0.49
N ASN A 178 13.48 -5.74 0.70
CA ASN A 178 13.08 -6.84 1.58
C ASN A 178 11.58 -6.93 1.88
N VAL A 179 10.74 -5.98 1.46
CA VAL A 179 9.29 -6.13 1.65
C VAL A 179 8.70 -6.86 0.44
N PRO A 180 8.21 -8.10 0.61
CA PRO A 180 7.64 -8.87 -0.49
C PRO A 180 6.43 -8.12 -1.08
N PRO A 181 6.17 -8.23 -2.40
CA PRO A 181 5.09 -7.51 -3.07
C PRO A 181 3.74 -7.69 -2.37
N PHE A 182 3.46 -8.89 -1.85
CA PHE A 182 2.23 -9.22 -1.14
C PHE A 182 1.96 -8.35 0.10
N GLU A 183 2.99 -8.00 0.87
CA GLU A 183 2.84 -7.13 2.04
C GLU A 183 2.50 -5.69 1.64
N ARG A 184 3.04 -5.21 0.52
CA ARG A 184 2.68 -3.92 -0.06
C ARG A 184 1.23 -3.90 -0.57
N ILE A 185 0.76 -5.00 -1.16
CA ILE A 185 -0.66 -5.12 -1.53
C ILE A 185 -1.52 -5.02 -0.27
N LYS A 186 -1.12 -5.72 0.81
CA LYS A 186 -1.86 -5.72 2.08
C LYS A 186 -1.94 -4.34 2.72
N THR A 187 -0.87 -3.55 2.68
CA THR A 187 -0.88 -2.17 3.21
C THR A 187 -1.76 -1.25 2.37
N LEU A 188 -1.72 -1.35 1.04
CA LEU A 188 -2.64 -0.64 0.14
C LEU A 188 -4.11 -1.04 0.36
N LEU A 189 -4.39 -2.33 0.55
CA LEU A 189 -5.73 -2.84 0.86
C LEU A 189 -6.23 -2.31 2.21
N LYS A 190 -5.39 -2.33 3.25
CA LYS A 190 -5.75 -1.80 4.57
C LYS A 190 -6.12 -0.32 4.52
N ALA A 191 -5.42 0.46 3.70
CA ALA A 191 -5.66 1.89 3.54
C ALA A 191 -7.07 2.21 2.99
N GLU A 192 -7.64 1.32 2.18
CA GLU A 192 -8.96 1.51 1.54
C GLU A 192 -9.99 0.48 2.06
N LYS A 193 -9.82 -0.01 3.31
CA LYS A 193 -10.63 -1.10 3.90
C LYS A 193 -12.14 -0.87 3.81
N THR A 194 -12.58 0.36 4.02
CA THR A 194 -14.01 0.73 4.02
C THR A 194 -14.61 0.59 2.63
N ASP A 195 -13.98 1.17 1.61
CA ASP A 195 -14.48 1.15 0.23
C ASP A 195 -14.37 -0.26 -0.38
N LEU A 196 -13.35 -1.03 0.01
CA LEU A 196 -13.23 -2.45 -0.34
C LEU A 196 -14.40 -3.27 0.23
N TRP A 197 -14.78 -3.06 1.49
CA TRP A 197 -15.93 -3.74 2.08
C TRP A 197 -17.23 -3.39 1.35
N VAL A 198 -17.42 -2.14 0.95
CA VAL A 198 -18.57 -1.73 0.13
C VAL A 198 -18.56 -2.46 -1.22
N ALA A 199 -17.42 -2.55 -1.90
CA ALA A 199 -17.29 -3.30 -3.16
C ALA A 199 -17.58 -4.80 -3.00
N VAL A 200 -17.18 -5.40 -1.87
CA VAL A 200 -17.51 -6.80 -1.49
C VAL A 200 -19.02 -6.98 -1.32
N ILE A 201 -19.67 -6.09 -0.56
CA ILE A 201 -21.12 -6.14 -0.34
C ILE A 201 -21.87 -6.00 -1.66
N TYR A 202 -21.51 -5.03 -2.51
CA TYR A 202 -22.14 -4.87 -3.82
C TYR A 202 -21.91 -6.09 -4.71
N SER A 203 -20.72 -6.69 -4.70
CA SER A 203 -20.47 -7.89 -5.50
C SER A 203 -21.23 -9.11 -5.01
N ALA A 204 -21.41 -9.27 -3.70
CA ALA A 204 -22.26 -10.32 -3.14
C ALA A 204 -23.74 -10.10 -3.54
N ALA A 205 -24.24 -8.87 -3.44
CA ALA A 205 -25.60 -8.53 -3.86
C ALA A 205 -25.80 -8.73 -5.38
N ILE A 206 -24.84 -8.31 -6.22
CA ILE A 206 -24.86 -8.58 -7.66
C ILE A 206 -24.84 -10.09 -7.92
N GLY A 207 -23.98 -10.84 -7.21
CA GLY A 207 -23.91 -12.29 -7.27
C GLY A 207 -25.26 -12.95 -6.98
N LEU A 208 -25.97 -12.49 -5.95
CA LEU A 208 -27.32 -12.96 -5.65
C LEU A 208 -28.32 -12.59 -6.76
N MET A 209 -28.24 -11.37 -7.28
CA MET A 209 -29.09 -10.94 -8.39
C MET A 209 -28.82 -11.71 -9.69
N THR A 210 -27.64 -12.32 -9.87
CA THR A 210 -27.40 -13.19 -11.04
C THR A 210 -28.29 -14.43 -11.05
N LEU A 211 -28.81 -14.86 -9.89
CA LEU A 211 -29.77 -15.97 -9.80
C LEU A 211 -31.17 -15.61 -10.28
N VAL A 212 -31.49 -14.32 -10.46
CA VAL A 212 -32.82 -13.88 -10.93
C VAL A 212 -33.17 -14.58 -12.25
N VAL A 213 -32.21 -14.72 -13.18
CA VAL A 213 -32.46 -15.34 -14.49
C VAL A 213 -32.69 -16.85 -14.37
N PRO A 214 -31.82 -17.66 -13.72
CA PRO A 214 -32.08 -19.08 -13.48
C PRO A 214 -33.41 -19.34 -12.75
N VAL A 215 -33.65 -18.66 -11.63
CA VAL A 215 -34.84 -18.89 -10.79
C VAL A 215 -36.12 -18.48 -11.51
N ALA A 216 -36.10 -17.34 -12.22
CA ALA A 216 -37.23 -16.96 -13.05
C ALA A 216 -37.46 -17.94 -14.18
N THR A 217 -36.41 -18.41 -14.86
CA THR A 217 -36.56 -19.42 -15.93
C THR A 217 -37.18 -20.71 -15.39
N GLN A 218 -36.76 -21.17 -14.20
CA GLN A 218 -37.40 -22.29 -13.51
C GLN A 218 -38.88 -22.04 -13.23
N SER A 219 -39.22 -20.89 -12.65
CA SER A 219 -40.60 -20.54 -12.32
C SER A 219 -41.46 -20.45 -13.58
N LEU A 220 -40.91 -19.89 -14.66
CA LEU A 220 -41.57 -19.78 -15.95
C LEU A 220 -41.89 -21.16 -16.52
N VAL A 221 -40.89 -22.05 -16.61
CA VAL A 221 -41.05 -23.41 -17.13
C VAL A 221 -42.07 -24.18 -16.29
N ASN A 222 -41.98 -24.11 -14.97
CA ASN A 222 -42.93 -24.77 -14.08
C ASN A 222 -44.34 -24.16 -14.15
N THR A 223 -44.50 -22.89 -14.52
CA THR A 223 -45.85 -22.30 -14.66
C THR A 223 -46.45 -22.65 -16.02
N VAL A 224 -45.68 -22.49 -17.09
CA VAL A 224 -46.13 -22.73 -18.47
C VAL A 224 -46.40 -24.21 -18.73
N ALA A 225 -45.59 -25.11 -18.15
CA ALA A 225 -45.79 -26.55 -18.29
C ALA A 225 -47.08 -27.04 -17.60
N PHE A 226 -47.61 -26.30 -16.62
CA PHE A 226 -48.76 -26.71 -15.81
C PHE A 226 -50.01 -25.80 -15.99
N GLY A 227 -49.92 -24.69 -16.74
CA GLY A 227 -51.07 -23.84 -17.05
C GLY A 227 -50.76 -22.66 -17.99
N THR A 228 -51.71 -22.32 -18.86
CA THR A 228 -51.63 -21.19 -19.82
C THR A 228 -52.13 -19.87 -19.21
N LEU A 229 -51.64 -19.50 -18.02
CA LEU A 229 -52.00 -18.24 -17.38
C LEU A 229 -51.00 -17.13 -17.79
N VAL A 230 -51.50 -16.09 -18.46
CA VAL A 230 -50.71 -14.93 -18.91
C VAL A 230 -50.29 -14.04 -17.73
N GLN A 231 -51.08 -14.01 -16.65
CA GLN A 231 -50.83 -13.13 -15.50
C GLN A 231 -49.52 -13.45 -14.76
N PRO A 232 -49.20 -14.70 -14.34
CA PRO A 232 -47.91 -15.04 -13.74
C PRO A 232 -46.71 -14.74 -14.65
N LEU A 233 -46.88 -14.91 -15.96
CA LEU A 233 -45.83 -14.60 -16.94
C LEU A 233 -45.46 -13.12 -16.89
N VAL A 234 -46.45 -12.21 -16.97
CA VAL A 234 -46.21 -10.76 -16.94
C VAL A 234 -45.57 -10.34 -15.61
N VAL A 235 -46.07 -10.85 -14.48
CA VAL A 235 -45.50 -10.55 -13.16
C VAL A 235 -44.04 -11.00 -13.07
N LEU A 236 -43.73 -12.20 -13.55
CA LEU A 236 -42.37 -12.74 -13.55
C LEU A 236 -41.45 -11.95 -14.47
N THR A 237 -41.90 -11.56 -15.67
CA THR A 237 -41.12 -10.72 -16.58
C THR A 237 -40.80 -9.36 -15.96
N LEU A 238 -41.78 -8.72 -15.32
CA LEU A 238 -41.56 -7.45 -14.61
C LEU A 238 -40.61 -7.62 -13.42
N ALA A 239 -40.72 -8.73 -12.68
CA ALA A 239 -39.80 -9.04 -11.57
C ALA A 239 -38.37 -9.27 -12.06
N VAL A 240 -38.17 -9.97 -13.18
CA VAL A 240 -36.85 -10.15 -13.81
C VAL A 240 -36.30 -8.81 -14.27
N LEU A 241 -37.11 -7.98 -14.94
CA LEU A 241 -36.68 -6.65 -15.38
C LEU A 241 -36.26 -5.78 -14.19
N ALA A 242 -37.04 -5.78 -13.11
CA ALA A 242 -36.73 -5.04 -11.89
C ALA A 242 -35.45 -5.58 -11.22
N GLY A 243 -35.30 -6.90 -11.11
CA GLY A 243 -34.12 -7.53 -10.52
C GLY A 243 -32.85 -7.26 -11.31
N LEU A 244 -32.90 -7.38 -12.64
CA LEU A 244 -31.77 -7.06 -13.52
C LEU A 244 -31.47 -5.56 -13.54
N GLY A 245 -32.49 -4.70 -13.50
CA GLY A 245 -32.31 -3.25 -13.37
C GLY A 245 -31.62 -2.87 -12.06
N PHE A 246 -32.00 -3.51 -10.96
CA PHE A 246 -31.34 -3.33 -9.67
C PHE A 246 -29.91 -3.86 -9.67
N ALA A 247 -29.64 -5.02 -10.29
CA ALA A 247 -28.30 -5.55 -10.46
C ALA A 247 -27.39 -4.59 -11.25
N ALA A 248 -27.91 -4.01 -12.34
CA ALA A 248 -27.20 -3.03 -13.15
C ALA A 248 -26.87 -1.76 -12.36
N LEU A 249 -27.81 -1.27 -11.54
CA LEU A 249 -27.57 -0.14 -10.63
C LEU A 249 -26.44 -0.44 -9.65
N LEU A 250 -26.49 -1.60 -8.97
CA LEU A 250 -25.43 -2.03 -8.05
C LEU A 250 -24.07 -2.16 -8.75
N GLN A 251 -24.06 -2.66 -9.98
CA GLN A 251 -22.85 -2.76 -10.78
C GLN A 251 -22.26 -1.37 -11.09
N GLY A 252 -23.10 -0.40 -11.44
CA GLY A 252 -22.68 1.00 -11.62
C GLY A 252 -22.11 1.61 -10.34
N LEU A 253 -22.77 1.42 -9.20
CA LEU A 253 -22.31 1.90 -7.89
C LEU A 253 -20.96 1.27 -7.50
N ARG A 254 -20.81 -0.05 -7.70
CA ARG A 254 -19.54 -0.75 -7.46
C ARG A 254 -18.42 -0.20 -8.35
N THR A 255 -18.68 -0.01 -9.64
CA THR A 255 -17.69 0.56 -10.55
C THR A 255 -17.28 1.97 -10.12
N TYR A 256 -18.23 2.79 -9.67
CA TYR A 256 -17.93 4.12 -9.12
C TYR A 256 -17.04 4.06 -7.87
N VAL A 257 -17.33 3.17 -6.92
CA VAL A 257 -16.50 2.97 -5.71
C VAL A 257 -15.07 2.57 -6.10
N VAL A 258 -14.92 1.60 -7.02
CA VAL A 258 -13.60 1.15 -7.48
C VAL A 258 -12.82 2.27 -8.20
N GLU A 259 -13.50 3.12 -8.98
CA GLU A 259 -12.91 4.29 -9.62
C GLU A 259 -12.43 5.35 -8.59
N VAL A 260 -13.15 5.52 -7.48
CA VAL A 260 -12.68 6.37 -6.36
C VAL A 260 -11.40 5.80 -5.76
N ILE A 261 -11.34 4.49 -5.49
CA ILE A 261 -10.14 3.81 -4.98
C ILE A 261 -8.96 4.03 -5.93
N GLN A 262 -9.14 3.84 -7.23
CA GLN A 262 -8.09 4.03 -8.22
C GLN A 262 -7.51 5.46 -8.17
N ARG A 263 -8.36 6.49 -8.16
CA ARG A 263 -7.91 7.89 -8.10
C ARG A 263 -7.13 8.19 -6.83
N ARG A 264 -7.58 7.68 -5.67
CA ARG A 264 -6.87 7.84 -4.39
C ARG A 264 -5.51 7.17 -4.39
N ILE A 265 -5.41 5.95 -4.92
CA ILE A 265 -4.13 5.23 -5.04
C ILE A 265 -3.13 6.07 -5.85
N PHE A 266 -3.54 6.61 -6.99
CA PHE A 266 -2.66 7.44 -7.82
C PHE A 266 -2.12 8.65 -7.08
N VAL A 267 -3.01 9.45 -6.50
CA VAL A 267 -2.61 10.67 -5.78
C VAL A 267 -1.69 10.33 -4.61
N ARG A 268 -2.03 9.28 -3.83
CA ARG A 268 -1.23 8.87 -2.68
C ARG A 268 0.17 8.43 -3.09
N VAL A 269 0.30 7.59 -4.11
CA VAL A 269 1.61 7.14 -4.60
C VAL A 269 2.39 8.30 -5.21
N ALA A 270 1.74 9.19 -5.97
CA ALA A 270 2.40 10.36 -6.55
C ALA A 270 2.97 11.29 -5.47
N THR A 271 2.20 11.59 -4.43
CA THR A 271 2.66 12.42 -3.31
C THR A 271 3.78 11.75 -2.51
N ASP A 272 3.67 10.45 -2.24
CA ASP A 272 4.70 9.69 -1.50
C ASP A 272 6.02 9.67 -2.27
N VAL A 273 5.98 9.36 -3.57
CA VAL A 273 7.16 9.36 -4.45
C VAL A 273 7.77 10.76 -4.54
N ALA A 274 6.95 11.81 -4.70
CA ALA A 274 7.44 13.18 -4.75
C ALA A 274 8.19 13.59 -3.45
N HIS A 275 7.62 13.28 -2.28
CA HIS A 275 8.26 13.55 -0.99
C HIS A 275 9.56 12.76 -0.80
N ARG A 276 9.60 11.50 -1.24
CA ARG A 276 10.78 10.65 -1.11
C ARG A 276 11.90 11.06 -2.04
N LEU A 277 11.61 11.37 -3.31
CA LEU A 277 12.62 11.79 -4.27
C LEU A 277 13.38 13.04 -3.80
N LEU A 278 12.67 13.99 -3.15
CA LEU A 278 13.27 15.21 -2.58
C LEU A 278 14.16 14.96 -1.37
N ARG A 279 14.00 13.82 -0.69
CA ARG A 279 14.71 13.46 0.55
C ARG A 279 15.58 12.23 0.35
N ALA A 280 15.69 11.69 -0.85
CA ALA A 280 16.44 10.48 -1.10
C ALA A 280 17.94 10.80 -1.04
N ARG A 281 18.70 9.96 -0.35
CA ARG A 281 20.15 10.10 -0.29
C ARG A 281 20.76 9.92 -1.67
N LYS A 282 21.91 10.56 -1.89
CA LYS A 282 22.65 10.46 -3.15
C LYS A 282 23.05 9.03 -3.51
N ASP A 283 23.39 8.20 -2.53
CA ASP A 283 23.74 6.79 -2.71
C ASP A 283 22.53 5.93 -3.12
N GLY A 284 21.29 6.35 -2.82
CA GLY A 284 20.07 5.72 -3.31
C GLY A 284 19.90 5.79 -4.83
N TYR A 285 20.62 6.70 -5.49
CA TYR A 285 20.65 6.85 -6.94
C TYR A 285 21.89 6.20 -7.58
N GLU A 286 22.81 5.64 -6.79
CA GLU A 286 24.01 5.01 -7.35
C GLU A 286 23.66 3.77 -8.19
N GLY A 287 24.32 3.66 -9.35
CA GLY A 287 24.06 2.59 -10.32
C GLY A 287 22.77 2.73 -11.13
N HIS A 288 21.96 3.77 -10.91
CA HIS A 288 20.69 3.97 -11.60
C HIS A 288 20.59 5.38 -12.22
N HIS A 289 20.04 5.47 -13.44
CA HIS A 289 19.73 6.77 -14.01
C HIS A 289 18.44 7.32 -13.36
N ALA A 290 18.50 8.48 -12.70
CA ALA A 290 17.35 9.01 -11.95
C ALA A 290 16.03 9.09 -12.77
N PRO A 291 16.03 9.55 -14.04
CA PRO A 291 14.84 9.46 -14.90
C PRO A 291 14.31 8.04 -15.13
N GLU A 292 15.19 7.04 -15.24
CA GLU A 292 14.78 5.62 -15.37
C GLU A 292 14.11 5.11 -14.10
N LEU A 293 14.59 5.52 -12.93
CA LEU A 293 13.97 5.18 -11.67
C LEU A 293 12.56 5.80 -11.58
N VAL A 294 12.42 7.07 -11.95
CA VAL A 294 11.13 7.78 -11.97
C VAL A 294 10.15 7.17 -12.98
N ASN A 295 10.61 6.62 -14.10
CA ASN A 295 9.74 5.94 -15.06
C ASN A 295 8.97 4.76 -14.45
N ARG A 296 9.46 4.17 -13.35
CA ARG A 296 8.73 3.11 -12.61
C ARG A 296 7.43 3.62 -12.01
N PHE A 297 7.28 4.93 -11.80
CA PHE A 297 6.01 5.55 -11.40
C PHE A 297 4.89 5.26 -12.42
N LEU A 298 5.21 5.06 -13.70
CA LEU A 298 4.21 4.73 -14.72
C LEU A 298 3.51 3.39 -14.46
N ASP A 299 4.13 2.48 -13.69
CA ASP A 299 3.51 1.22 -13.29
C ASP A 299 2.32 1.42 -12.31
N VAL A 300 2.12 2.63 -11.75
CA VAL A 300 0.88 2.97 -11.01
C VAL A 300 -0.36 2.72 -11.85
N ALA A 301 -0.32 3.03 -13.14
CA ALA A 301 -1.46 2.78 -14.03
C ALA A 301 -1.80 1.28 -14.13
N THR A 302 -0.77 0.42 -14.15
CA THR A 302 -0.93 -1.04 -14.11
C THR A 302 -1.53 -1.48 -12.78
N VAL A 303 -1.05 -0.94 -11.65
CA VAL A 303 -1.62 -1.23 -10.32
C VAL A 303 -3.10 -0.87 -10.27
N GLN A 304 -3.48 0.34 -10.70
CA GLN A 304 -4.86 0.80 -10.70
C GLN A 304 -5.75 -0.12 -11.55
N LYS A 305 -5.33 -0.42 -12.78
CA LYS A 305 -6.12 -1.23 -13.72
C LYS A 305 -6.27 -2.66 -13.23
N SER A 306 -5.18 -3.29 -12.81
CA SER A 306 -5.19 -4.68 -12.35
C SER A 306 -5.97 -4.84 -11.04
N ALA A 307 -5.82 -3.90 -10.09
CA ALA A 307 -6.61 -3.90 -8.86
C ALA A 307 -8.11 -3.76 -9.16
N ALA A 308 -8.49 -2.86 -10.06
CA ALA A 308 -9.90 -2.70 -10.43
C ALA A 308 -10.49 -3.94 -11.12
N LEU A 309 -9.75 -4.55 -12.06
CA LEU A 309 -10.19 -5.78 -12.71
C LEU A 309 -10.38 -6.92 -11.70
N LEU A 310 -9.47 -7.08 -10.75
CA LEU A 310 -9.60 -8.10 -9.71
C LEU A 310 -10.79 -7.83 -8.76
N LEU A 311 -10.98 -6.57 -8.35
CA LEU A 311 -12.09 -6.18 -7.47
C LEU A 311 -13.46 -6.26 -8.14
N ILE A 312 -13.54 -6.01 -9.45
CA ILE A 312 -14.80 -6.06 -10.20
C ILE A 312 -15.05 -7.48 -10.70
N ASP A 313 -14.18 -8.00 -11.56
CA ASP A 313 -14.40 -9.26 -12.26
C ASP A 313 -14.04 -10.46 -11.38
N GLY A 314 -12.87 -10.41 -10.71
CA GLY A 314 -12.42 -11.50 -9.85
C GLY A 314 -13.43 -11.80 -8.73
N LEU A 315 -13.88 -10.76 -8.04
CA LEU A 315 -14.89 -10.86 -7.00
C LEU A 315 -16.28 -11.25 -7.54
N SER A 316 -16.68 -10.76 -8.72
CA SER A 316 -17.93 -11.19 -9.36
C SER A 316 -17.92 -12.69 -9.67
N ILE A 317 -16.83 -13.18 -10.26
CA ILE A 317 -16.67 -14.60 -10.60
C ILE A 317 -16.71 -15.45 -9.33
N PHE A 318 -15.97 -15.03 -8.29
CA PHE A 318 -15.99 -15.73 -7.01
C PHE A 318 -17.39 -15.79 -6.39
N MET A 319 -18.10 -14.66 -6.32
CA MET A 319 -19.44 -14.59 -5.75
C MET A 319 -20.47 -15.38 -6.57
N GLN A 320 -20.43 -15.27 -7.90
CA GLN A 320 -21.32 -16.02 -8.79
C GLN A 320 -21.10 -17.53 -8.67
N THR A 321 -19.84 -17.98 -8.64
CA THR A 321 -19.50 -19.39 -8.46
C THR A 321 -19.96 -19.90 -7.10
N LEU A 322 -19.66 -19.17 -6.02
CA LEU A 322 -20.05 -19.55 -4.67
C LEU A 322 -21.58 -19.67 -4.54
N ILE A 323 -22.31 -18.63 -4.96
CA ILE A 323 -23.77 -18.58 -4.87
C ILE A 323 -24.41 -19.62 -5.79
N GLY A 324 -23.87 -19.82 -7.00
CA GLY A 324 -24.34 -20.82 -7.95
C GLY A 324 -24.19 -22.24 -7.42
N MET A 325 -23.02 -22.59 -6.86
CA MET A 325 -22.79 -23.90 -6.24
C MET A 325 -23.69 -24.12 -5.02
N ILE A 326 -23.91 -23.09 -4.19
CA ILE A 326 -24.86 -23.19 -3.07
C ILE A 326 -26.27 -23.49 -3.58
N LEU A 327 -26.71 -22.84 -4.66
CA LEU A 327 -28.03 -23.10 -5.25
C LEU A 327 -28.14 -24.56 -5.76
N LEU A 328 -27.12 -25.08 -6.45
CA LEU A 328 -27.09 -26.47 -6.90
C LEU A 328 -27.12 -27.46 -5.74
N ALA A 329 -26.34 -27.20 -4.69
CA ALA A 329 -26.32 -28.01 -3.48
C ALA A 329 -27.68 -28.08 -2.78
N ILE A 330 -28.45 -26.99 -2.80
CA ILE A 330 -29.83 -26.95 -2.27
C ILE A 330 -30.79 -27.79 -3.12
N TYR A 331 -30.57 -27.90 -4.44
CA TYR A 331 -31.48 -28.61 -5.33
C TYR A 331 -31.42 -30.13 -5.15
N HIS A 332 -30.23 -30.72 -5.07
CA HIS A 332 -30.09 -32.16 -4.85
C HIS A 332 -28.66 -32.55 -4.40
N PRO A 333 -28.47 -33.52 -3.49
CA PRO A 333 -27.14 -34.01 -3.09
C PRO A 333 -26.26 -34.51 -4.25
N TRP A 334 -26.86 -35.09 -5.29
CA TRP A 334 -26.14 -35.49 -6.52
C TRP A 334 -25.54 -34.30 -7.27
N LEU A 335 -26.19 -33.13 -7.21
CA LEU A 335 -25.66 -31.90 -7.82
C LEU A 335 -24.49 -31.32 -6.99
N LEU A 336 -24.50 -31.50 -5.67
CA LEU A 336 -23.34 -31.19 -4.83
C LEU A 336 -22.14 -32.07 -5.19
N ALA A 337 -22.35 -33.38 -5.39
CA ALA A 337 -21.29 -34.27 -5.85
C ALA A 337 -20.75 -33.86 -7.23
N PHE A 338 -21.62 -33.40 -8.13
CA PHE A 338 -21.25 -32.82 -9.41
C PHE A 338 -20.41 -31.53 -9.24
N ASP A 339 -20.77 -30.63 -8.32
CA ASP A 339 -19.99 -29.41 -8.04
C ASP A 339 -18.57 -29.74 -7.57
N VAL A 340 -18.42 -30.72 -6.69
CA VAL A 340 -17.11 -31.20 -6.22
C VAL A 340 -16.30 -31.77 -7.38
N LEU A 341 -16.91 -32.59 -8.23
CA LEU A 341 -16.25 -33.14 -9.42
C LEU A 341 -15.82 -32.03 -10.39
N MET A 342 -16.68 -31.02 -10.58
CA MET A 342 -16.39 -29.85 -11.41
C MET A 342 -15.19 -29.08 -10.86
N LEU A 343 -15.15 -28.81 -9.55
CA LEU A 343 -14.02 -28.15 -8.87
C LEU A 343 -12.71 -28.93 -9.07
N VAL A 344 -12.73 -30.25 -8.94
CA VAL A 344 -11.56 -31.09 -9.20
C VAL A 344 -11.10 -30.95 -10.65
N PHE A 345 -12.03 -30.96 -11.60
CA PHE A 345 -11.69 -30.81 -13.02
C PHE A 345 -11.12 -29.43 -13.35
N ILE A 346 -11.64 -28.38 -12.71
CA ILE A 346 -11.09 -27.03 -12.82
C ILE A 346 -9.65 -26.97 -12.33
N VAL A 347 -9.36 -27.59 -11.17
CA VAL A 347 -7.99 -27.70 -10.65
C VAL A 347 -7.09 -28.43 -11.65
N ILE A 348 -7.58 -29.49 -12.31
CA ILE A 348 -6.83 -30.21 -13.36
C ILE A 348 -6.56 -29.29 -14.57
N VAL A 349 -7.54 -28.51 -15.02
CA VAL A 349 -7.36 -27.58 -16.16
C VAL A 349 -6.38 -26.44 -15.81
N LEU A 350 -6.37 -25.98 -14.56
CA LEU A 350 -5.50 -24.88 -14.13
C LEU A 350 -4.07 -25.34 -13.85
N PHE A 351 -3.87 -26.41 -13.10
CA PHE A 351 -2.54 -26.77 -12.60
C PHE A 351 -1.77 -27.70 -13.56
N PRO A 352 -2.13 -28.99 -13.75
CA PRO A 352 -1.37 -29.87 -14.63
C PRO A 352 -1.45 -29.44 -16.11
N MET A 353 -2.60 -28.96 -16.59
CA MET A 353 -2.70 -28.40 -17.95
C MET A 353 -2.10 -27.00 -18.08
N GLY A 354 -1.94 -26.25 -17.00
CA GLY A 354 -1.19 -24.99 -16.97
C GLY A 354 0.31 -25.15 -16.68
N SER A 355 0.80 -26.38 -16.52
CA SER A 355 2.21 -26.65 -16.23
C SER A 355 3.12 -25.98 -17.26
N GLY A 356 4.10 -25.20 -16.76
CA GLY A 356 5.03 -24.44 -17.59
C GLY A 356 4.49 -23.12 -18.18
N ALA A 357 3.22 -22.75 -17.91
CA ALA A 357 2.65 -21.48 -18.37
C ALA A 357 3.45 -20.29 -17.82
N ILE A 358 3.73 -20.26 -16.51
CA ILE A 358 4.52 -19.20 -15.86
C ILE A 358 5.91 -19.11 -16.47
N TYR A 359 6.61 -20.24 -16.62
CA TYR A 359 7.96 -20.27 -17.19
C TYR A 359 8.01 -19.76 -18.63
N THR A 360 7.06 -20.18 -19.47
CA THR A 360 6.99 -19.75 -20.88
C THR A 360 6.56 -18.30 -21.01
N ALA A 361 5.66 -17.80 -20.15
CA ALA A 361 5.28 -16.39 -20.07
C ALA A 361 6.48 -15.51 -19.70
N ILE A 362 7.28 -15.93 -18.71
CA ILE A 362 8.50 -15.21 -18.32
C ILE A 362 9.49 -15.15 -19.49
N LYS A 363 9.70 -16.24 -20.22
CA LYS A 363 10.59 -16.25 -21.39
C LYS A 363 10.09 -15.41 -22.54
N GLU A 364 8.79 -15.46 -22.84
CA GLU A 364 8.14 -14.60 -23.82
C GLU A 364 8.33 -13.13 -23.47
N SER A 365 8.08 -12.77 -22.21
CA SER A 365 8.26 -11.42 -21.67
C SER A 365 9.71 -10.95 -21.79
N LYS A 366 10.68 -11.76 -21.36
CA LYS A 366 12.12 -11.43 -21.49
C LYS A 366 12.53 -11.19 -22.95
N ALA A 367 12.09 -12.04 -23.88
CA ALA A 367 12.39 -11.86 -25.30
C ALA A 367 11.75 -10.59 -25.88
N LYS A 368 10.53 -10.24 -25.43
CA LYS A 368 9.88 -8.97 -25.77
C LYS A 368 10.72 -7.78 -25.30
N TYR A 369 11.15 -7.78 -24.04
CA TYR A 369 11.98 -6.69 -23.49
C TYR A 369 13.36 -6.61 -24.14
N ALA A 370 13.98 -7.73 -24.50
CA ALA A 370 15.24 -7.73 -25.24
C ALA A 370 15.10 -7.05 -26.62
N LEU A 371 14.00 -7.32 -27.33
CA LEU A 371 13.68 -6.62 -28.58
C LEU A 371 13.44 -5.12 -28.33
N THR A 372 12.68 -4.75 -27.31
CA THR A 372 12.46 -3.34 -26.96
C THR A 372 13.77 -2.62 -26.63
N ALA A 373 14.64 -3.22 -25.81
CA ALA A 373 15.95 -2.66 -25.47
C ALA A 373 16.83 -2.47 -26.71
N TRP A 374 16.79 -3.39 -27.67
CA TRP A 374 17.47 -3.22 -28.95
C TRP A 374 16.94 -2.02 -29.75
N LEU A 375 15.62 -1.85 -29.81
CA LEU A 375 15.00 -0.70 -30.47
C LEU A 375 15.34 0.63 -29.77
N GLU A 376 15.41 0.64 -28.45
CA GLU A 376 15.85 1.80 -27.67
C GLU A 376 17.31 2.16 -27.96
N GLU A 377 18.20 1.17 -28.08
CA GLU A 377 19.61 1.38 -28.42
C GLU A 377 19.78 1.96 -29.82
N LEU A 378 19.00 1.46 -30.80
CA LEU A 378 18.93 2.01 -32.16
C LEU A 378 18.46 3.48 -32.13
N ALA A 379 17.47 3.80 -31.31
CA ALA A 379 16.94 5.16 -31.16
C ALA A 379 17.91 6.10 -30.44
N ARG A 380 18.71 5.59 -29.50
CA ARG A 380 19.74 6.33 -28.76
C ARG A 380 20.92 6.70 -29.64
N HIS A 381 21.28 5.85 -30.60
CA HIS A 381 22.45 6.03 -31.46
C HIS A 381 22.09 6.04 -32.96
N PRO A 382 21.20 6.95 -33.42
CA PRO A 382 20.65 6.89 -34.77
C PRO A 382 21.68 7.18 -35.87
N LEU A 383 22.77 7.89 -35.55
CA LEU A 383 23.85 8.16 -36.51
C LEU A 383 24.77 6.95 -36.70
N THR A 384 25.00 6.16 -35.65
CA THR A 384 25.88 4.97 -35.67
C THR A 384 25.35 3.90 -36.63
N PHE A 385 24.03 3.71 -36.67
CA PHE A 385 23.40 2.66 -37.46
C PHE A 385 22.99 3.08 -38.88
N LYS A 386 23.25 4.33 -39.31
CA LYS A 386 22.88 4.82 -40.66
C LYS A 386 23.79 4.35 -41.80
N SER A 387 24.94 3.75 -41.49
CA SER A 387 25.80 3.14 -42.52
C SER A 387 25.15 1.89 -43.12
N ALA A 388 25.43 1.56 -44.38
CA ALA A 388 24.82 0.39 -45.05
C ALA A 388 25.08 -0.95 -44.31
N ARG A 389 26.24 -1.09 -43.65
CA ARG A 389 26.54 -2.26 -42.80
C ARG A 389 25.86 -2.16 -41.44
N GLY A 390 25.79 -0.96 -40.86
CA GLY A 390 25.09 -0.71 -39.60
C GLY A 390 23.59 -0.96 -39.69
N THR A 391 22.95 -0.57 -40.80
CA THR A 391 21.52 -0.84 -41.04
C THR A 391 21.24 -2.33 -41.22
N ALA A 392 22.09 -3.05 -41.97
CA ALA A 392 21.96 -4.49 -42.14
C ALA A 392 22.06 -5.23 -40.79
N LEU A 393 23.08 -4.91 -39.98
CA LEU A 393 23.23 -5.47 -38.63
C LEU A 393 22.04 -5.12 -37.72
N ALA A 394 21.58 -3.86 -37.76
CA ALA A 394 20.43 -3.38 -37.01
C ALA A 394 19.17 -4.23 -37.27
N LEU A 395 18.89 -4.46 -38.55
CA LEU A 395 17.74 -5.23 -39.01
C LEU A 395 17.89 -6.73 -38.72
N GLU A 396 19.07 -7.31 -38.92
CA GLU A 396 19.34 -8.72 -38.65
C GLU A 396 19.17 -9.06 -37.16
N GLN A 397 19.71 -8.22 -36.28
CA GLN A 397 19.55 -8.37 -34.84
C GLN A 397 18.10 -8.21 -34.41
N ALA A 398 17.38 -7.21 -34.96
CA ALA A 398 15.96 -7.02 -34.68
C ALA A 398 15.14 -8.24 -35.14
N ASN A 399 15.43 -8.78 -36.33
CA ASN A 399 14.76 -9.96 -36.85
C ASN A 399 15.04 -11.22 -36.01
N THR A 400 16.26 -11.36 -35.50
CA THR A 400 16.66 -12.47 -34.62
C THR A 400 15.91 -12.42 -33.29
N LEU A 401 15.87 -11.24 -32.65
CA LEU A 401 15.15 -11.03 -31.39
C LEU A 401 13.63 -11.20 -31.56
N ALA A 402 13.07 -10.69 -32.67
CA ALA A 402 11.65 -10.87 -33.00
C ALA A 402 11.31 -12.35 -33.25
N SER A 403 12.18 -13.08 -33.94
CA SER A 403 12.01 -14.53 -34.18
C SER A 403 12.09 -15.33 -32.88
N GLU A 404 12.98 -14.94 -31.95
CA GLU A 404 13.06 -15.54 -30.63
C GLU A 404 11.81 -15.29 -29.79
N TRP A 405 11.30 -14.05 -29.79
CA TRP A 405 10.02 -13.73 -29.16
C TRP A 405 8.90 -14.57 -29.76
N LEU A 406 8.80 -14.67 -31.08
CA LEU A 406 7.77 -15.47 -31.77
C LEU A 406 7.82 -16.94 -31.36
N ARG A 407 9.03 -17.50 -31.19
CA ARG A 407 9.24 -18.88 -30.73
C ARG A 407 8.73 -19.09 -29.31
N TYR A 408 9.00 -18.16 -28.38
CA TYR A 408 8.49 -18.26 -27.01
C TYR A 408 7.00 -18.01 -26.92
N ARG A 409 6.49 -17.02 -27.66
CA ARG A 409 5.06 -16.75 -27.83
C ARG A 409 4.31 -17.99 -28.31
N SER A 410 4.83 -18.68 -29.31
CA SER A 410 4.23 -19.91 -29.83
C SER A 410 4.20 -21.04 -28.80
N LYS A 411 5.29 -21.21 -28.02
CA LYS A 411 5.35 -22.19 -26.92
C LYS A 411 4.36 -21.87 -25.81
N HIS A 412 4.28 -20.59 -25.42
CA HIS A 412 3.36 -20.13 -24.39
C HIS A 412 1.90 -20.29 -24.84
N PHE A 413 1.60 -19.85 -26.06
CA PHE A 413 0.26 -19.98 -26.65
C PHE A 413 -0.19 -21.44 -26.77
N ARG A 414 0.70 -22.40 -27.01
CA ARG A 414 0.35 -23.83 -27.00
C ARG A 414 -0.18 -24.30 -25.64
N ILE A 415 0.38 -23.79 -24.54
CA ILE A 415 -0.08 -24.11 -23.19
C ILE A 415 -1.43 -23.44 -22.92
N LEU A 416 -1.58 -22.16 -23.28
CA LEU A 416 -2.86 -21.45 -23.19
C LEU A 416 -3.95 -22.15 -24.01
N LEU A 417 -3.63 -22.57 -25.23
CA LEU A 417 -4.55 -23.29 -26.11
C LEU A 417 -5.00 -24.61 -25.48
N ARG A 418 -4.09 -25.37 -24.84
CA ARG A 418 -4.44 -26.58 -24.08
C ARG A 418 -5.43 -26.27 -22.95
N GLN A 419 -5.24 -25.18 -22.21
CA GLN A 419 -6.17 -24.77 -21.14
C GLN A 419 -7.52 -24.28 -21.68
N ILE A 420 -7.52 -23.56 -22.81
CA ILE A 420 -8.74 -23.12 -23.50
C ILE A 420 -9.54 -24.33 -23.98
N ILE A 421 -8.90 -25.27 -24.67
CA ILE A 421 -9.53 -26.52 -25.11
C ILE A 421 -10.03 -27.32 -23.90
N GLY A 422 -9.22 -27.43 -22.84
CA GLY A 422 -9.61 -28.10 -21.59
C GLY A 422 -10.84 -27.45 -20.93
N SER A 423 -10.94 -26.12 -20.98
CA SER A 423 -12.08 -25.36 -20.45
C SER A 423 -13.35 -25.60 -21.27
N PHE A 424 -13.26 -25.60 -22.60
CA PHE A 424 -14.41 -25.94 -23.46
C PHE A 424 -14.82 -27.41 -23.33
N ALA A 425 -13.85 -28.32 -23.20
CA ALA A 425 -14.13 -29.73 -22.94
C ALA A 425 -14.84 -29.91 -21.59
N LEU A 426 -14.37 -29.23 -20.53
CA LEU A 426 -15.05 -29.19 -19.25
C LEU A 426 -16.47 -28.66 -19.39
N GLN A 427 -16.68 -27.57 -20.13
CA GLN A 427 -18.02 -27.03 -20.36
C GLN A 427 -18.95 -28.07 -21.01
N ALA A 428 -18.50 -28.71 -22.09
CA ALA A 428 -19.28 -29.71 -22.81
C ALA A 428 -19.59 -30.94 -21.93
N ILE A 429 -18.60 -31.43 -21.18
CA ILE A 429 -18.75 -32.57 -20.26
C ILE A 429 -19.68 -32.20 -19.11
N ALA A 430 -19.47 -31.05 -18.47
CA ALA A 430 -20.27 -30.55 -17.36
C ALA A 430 -21.74 -30.42 -17.75
N SER A 431 -22.04 -29.73 -18.86
CA SER A 431 -23.40 -29.60 -19.39
C SER A 431 -24.01 -30.96 -19.75
N SER A 432 -23.26 -31.85 -20.39
CA SER A 432 -23.78 -33.17 -20.79
C SER A 432 -24.09 -34.07 -19.59
N VAL A 433 -23.19 -34.09 -18.59
CA VAL A 433 -23.35 -34.86 -17.36
C VAL A 433 -24.49 -34.29 -16.53
N LEU A 434 -24.58 -32.96 -16.39
CA LEU A 434 -25.67 -32.31 -15.69
C LEU A 434 -27.02 -32.60 -16.36
N LEU A 435 -27.10 -32.51 -17.68
CA LEU A 435 -28.32 -32.83 -18.42
C LEU A 435 -28.69 -34.32 -18.26
N GLY A 436 -27.72 -35.23 -18.31
CA GLY A 436 -27.95 -36.67 -18.14
C GLY A 436 -28.39 -37.04 -16.73
N VAL A 437 -27.60 -36.66 -15.71
CA VAL A 437 -27.88 -36.93 -14.29
C VAL A 437 -29.13 -36.17 -13.85
N GLY A 438 -29.21 -34.88 -14.17
CA GLY A 438 -30.35 -34.04 -13.86
C GLY A 438 -31.63 -34.51 -14.56
N GLY A 439 -31.55 -34.92 -15.84
CA GLY A 439 -32.67 -35.53 -16.55
C GLY A 439 -33.15 -36.83 -15.90
N TRP A 440 -32.22 -37.69 -15.46
CA TRP A 440 -32.54 -38.89 -14.68
C TRP A 440 -33.23 -38.56 -13.34
N LEU A 441 -32.77 -37.53 -12.63
CA LEU A 441 -33.42 -37.05 -11.41
C LEU A 441 -34.83 -36.49 -11.67
N VAL A 442 -35.05 -35.83 -12.80
CA VAL A 442 -36.38 -35.37 -13.23
C VAL A 442 -37.31 -36.56 -13.51
N ILE A 443 -36.83 -37.58 -14.22
CA ILE A 443 -37.58 -38.83 -14.48
C ILE A 443 -38.00 -39.49 -13.16
N ASN A 444 -37.10 -39.53 -12.19
CA ASN A 444 -37.35 -40.07 -10.85
C ASN A 444 -38.18 -39.15 -9.94
N ARG A 445 -38.65 -38.00 -10.45
CA ARG A 445 -39.42 -36.99 -9.71
C ARG A 445 -38.70 -36.41 -8.49
N GLN A 446 -37.37 -36.46 -8.48
CA GLN A 446 -36.53 -35.86 -7.44
C GLN A 446 -36.19 -34.39 -7.77
N LEU A 447 -36.35 -34.00 -9.04
CA LEU A 447 -36.09 -32.66 -9.53
C LEU A 447 -37.20 -32.24 -10.51
N THR A 448 -37.54 -30.96 -10.55
CA THR A 448 -38.50 -30.41 -11.53
C THR A 448 -37.81 -30.05 -12.85
N LEU A 449 -38.54 -30.05 -13.97
CA LEU A 449 -37.97 -29.62 -15.26
C LEU A 449 -37.41 -28.19 -15.19
N GLY A 450 -38.08 -27.28 -14.48
CA GLY A 450 -37.58 -25.93 -14.27
C GLY A 450 -36.27 -25.89 -13.48
N GLN A 451 -36.12 -26.70 -12.42
CA GLN A 451 -34.87 -26.78 -11.65
C GLN A 451 -33.70 -27.29 -12.51
N LEU A 452 -33.95 -28.21 -13.44
CA LEU A 452 -32.91 -28.71 -14.35
C LEU A 452 -32.38 -27.59 -15.25
N ILE A 453 -33.30 -26.81 -15.84
CA ILE A 453 -32.93 -25.69 -16.70
C ILE A 453 -32.21 -24.60 -15.91
N ALA A 454 -32.66 -24.30 -14.69
CA ALA A 454 -31.97 -23.36 -13.80
C ALA A 454 -30.55 -23.84 -13.45
N ALA A 455 -30.39 -25.13 -13.10
CA ALA A 455 -29.08 -25.71 -12.82
C ALA A 455 -28.14 -25.61 -14.03
N GLU A 456 -28.65 -25.86 -15.24
CA GLU A 456 -27.87 -25.74 -16.49
C GLU A 456 -27.36 -24.31 -16.72
N ILE A 457 -28.23 -23.30 -16.53
CA ILE A 457 -27.83 -21.89 -16.66
C ILE A 457 -26.75 -21.54 -15.64
N VAL A 458 -26.91 -21.97 -14.39
CA VAL A 458 -25.94 -21.71 -13.32
C VAL A 458 -24.60 -22.35 -13.66
N VAL A 459 -24.56 -23.62 -14.07
CA VAL A 459 -23.31 -24.31 -14.43
C VAL A 459 -22.63 -23.64 -15.62
N ALA A 460 -23.39 -23.19 -16.63
CA ALA A 460 -22.83 -22.43 -17.74
C ALA A 460 -22.16 -21.11 -17.27
N LEU A 461 -22.78 -20.38 -16.34
CA LEU A 461 -22.20 -19.17 -15.74
C LEU A 461 -20.91 -19.48 -14.96
N VAL A 462 -20.94 -20.55 -14.16
CA VAL A 462 -19.79 -20.99 -13.36
C VAL A 462 -18.61 -21.37 -14.25
N VAL A 463 -18.83 -22.23 -15.25
CA VAL A 463 -17.78 -22.64 -16.20
C VAL A 463 -17.25 -21.44 -16.98
N SER A 464 -18.13 -20.51 -17.42
CA SER A 464 -17.70 -19.27 -18.06
C SER A 464 -16.81 -18.42 -17.15
N GLY A 465 -17.19 -18.28 -15.87
CA GLY A 465 -16.40 -17.59 -14.85
C GLY A 465 -15.01 -18.21 -14.69
N PHE A 466 -14.92 -19.54 -14.67
CA PHE A 466 -13.63 -20.23 -14.60
C PHE A 466 -12.73 -19.99 -15.80
N THR A 467 -13.28 -19.90 -17.02
CA THR A 467 -12.46 -19.56 -18.20
C THR A 467 -11.83 -18.16 -18.08
N LYS A 468 -12.55 -17.22 -17.43
CA LYS A 468 -12.05 -15.87 -17.15
C LYS A 468 -11.07 -15.83 -15.98
N PHE A 469 -11.18 -16.75 -15.02
CA PHE A 469 -10.29 -16.81 -13.85
C PHE A 469 -8.81 -16.95 -14.23
N GLY A 470 -8.48 -17.68 -15.30
CA GLY A 470 -7.10 -17.75 -15.81
C GLY A 470 -6.51 -16.38 -16.16
N LYS A 471 -7.30 -15.49 -16.77
CA LYS A 471 -6.89 -14.10 -17.07
C LYS A 471 -6.79 -13.24 -15.81
N GLN A 472 -7.61 -13.52 -14.80
CA GLN A 472 -7.50 -12.85 -13.50
C GLN A 472 -6.19 -13.21 -12.80
N LEU A 473 -5.73 -14.45 -12.95
CA LEU A 473 -4.44 -14.86 -12.41
C LEU A 473 -3.26 -14.12 -13.08
N GLU A 474 -3.30 -13.94 -14.40
CA GLU A 474 -2.34 -13.10 -15.13
C GLU A 474 -2.38 -11.64 -14.63
N THR A 475 -3.59 -11.09 -14.48
CA THR A 475 -3.81 -9.73 -13.94
C THR A 475 -3.25 -9.58 -12.52
N PHE A 476 -3.36 -10.61 -11.68
CA PHE A 476 -2.77 -10.66 -10.34
C PHE A 476 -1.23 -10.69 -10.37
N TYR A 477 -0.63 -11.41 -11.32
CA TYR A 477 0.82 -11.39 -11.51
C TYR A 477 1.32 -10.03 -11.99
N ASP A 478 0.61 -9.40 -12.92
CA ASP A 478 0.91 -8.05 -13.40
C ASP A 478 0.82 -7.02 -12.25
N LEU A 479 -0.23 -7.12 -11.42
CA LEU A 479 -0.37 -6.28 -10.21
C LEU A 479 0.83 -6.46 -9.28
N SER A 480 1.24 -7.70 -9.02
CA SER A 480 2.35 -8.02 -8.13
C SER A 480 3.67 -7.45 -8.66
N ALA A 481 3.93 -7.61 -9.97
CA ALA A 481 5.12 -7.07 -10.61
C ALA A 481 5.14 -5.53 -10.65
N ALA A 482 3.99 -4.89 -10.88
CA ALA A 482 3.90 -3.43 -10.87
C ALA A 482 4.16 -2.86 -9.46
N ILE A 483 3.61 -3.50 -8.43
CA ILE A 483 3.84 -3.10 -7.02
C ILE A 483 5.31 -3.29 -6.62
N ASP A 484 5.96 -4.37 -7.08
CA ASP A 484 7.38 -4.60 -6.86
C ASP A 484 8.24 -3.46 -7.45
N LYS A 485 7.98 -3.07 -8.71
CA LYS A 485 8.69 -1.96 -9.37
C LYS A 485 8.48 -0.62 -8.66
N LEU A 486 7.27 -0.35 -8.17
CA LEU A 486 6.98 0.84 -7.36
C LEU A 486 7.70 0.79 -6.00
N GLY A 487 8.00 -0.40 -5.51
CA GLY A 487 8.85 -0.63 -4.34
C GLY A 487 10.16 0.13 -4.44
N TYR A 488 10.83 0.08 -5.60
CA TYR A 488 12.09 0.79 -5.81
C TYR A 488 12.04 2.31 -5.64
N LEU A 489 10.88 2.95 -5.84
CA LEU A 489 10.72 4.38 -5.58
C LEU A 489 10.33 4.64 -4.11
N THR A 490 9.54 3.74 -3.54
CA THR A 490 9.01 3.87 -2.18
C THR A 490 10.01 3.40 -1.11
N ASP A 491 11.05 2.67 -1.51
CA ASP A 491 12.12 2.16 -0.64
C ASP A 491 13.43 2.96 -0.76
N LEU A 492 13.42 4.07 -1.50
CA LEU A 492 14.60 4.92 -1.63
C LEU A 492 15.14 5.29 -0.23
N PRO A 493 16.45 5.10 0.03
CA PRO A 493 17.03 5.48 1.31
C PRO A 493 16.90 6.98 1.47
N LEU A 494 16.35 7.41 2.59
CA LEU A 494 16.13 8.83 2.87
C LEU A 494 17.32 9.43 3.64
N GLU A 495 17.60 10.70 3.37
CA GLU A 495 18.54 11.51 4.13
C GLU A 495 18.13 11.53 5.58
N ARG A 496 19.10 11.31 6.46
CA ARG A 496 18.88 11.48 7.90
C ARG A 496 18.60 12.96 8.14
N GLN A 497 17.43 13.27 8.65
CA GLN A 497 17.17 14.58 9.21
C GLN A 497 18.09 14.73 10.43
N GLY A 498 19.09 15.61 10.33
CA GLY A 498 20.01 15.87 11.44
C GLY A 498 19.25 16.41 12.65
N SER A 499 19.55 15.89 13.83
CA SER A 499 18.99 16.35 15.11
C SER A 499 19.73 17.56 15.69
N VAL A 500 20.81 18.01 15.06
CA VAL A 500 21.67 19.08 15.58
C VAL A 500 21.05 20.44 15.25
N SER A 501 20.36 21.00 16.24
CA SER A 501 19.92 22.39 16.20
C SER A 501 21.12 23.32 16.37
N LEU A 502 21.54 23.96 15.28
CA LEU A 502 22.57 25.00 15.36
C LEU A 502 21.94 26.27 15.96
N ARG A 503 22.49 26.77 17.07
CA ARG A 503 22.12 28.10 17.58
C ARG A 503 22.41 29.14 16.50
N ARG A 504 21.38 29.87 16.07
CA ARG A 504 21.55 31.01 15.16
C ARG A 504 22.51 32.00 15.80
N SER A 505 23.60 32.29 15.10
CA SER A 505 24.61 33.26 15.50
C SER A 505 24.75 34.28 14.38
N ASP A 506 24.75 35.56 14.72
CA ASP A 506 25.00 36.64 13.77
C ASP A 506 26.49 36.79 13.43
N ARG A 507 27.36 35.96 14.02
CA ARG A 507 28.80 35.94 13.76
C ARG A 507 29.13 34.96 12.63
N PRO A 508 30.05 35.32 11.71
CA PRO A 508 30.49 34.42 10.66
C PRO A 508 31.17 33.18 11.26
N ALA A 509 30.86 32.01 10.68
CA ALA A 509 31.32 30.72 11.18
C ALA A 509 32.74 30.40 10.70
N ALA A 510 33.54 29.81 11.58
CA ALA A 510 34.75 29.10 11.21
C ALA A 510 34.38 27.68 10.76
N VAL A 511 35.03 27.17 9.72
CA VAL A 511 34.84 25.78 9.25
C VAL A 511 36.07 24.97 9.61
N LEU A 512 35.89 23.90 10.36
CA LEU A 512 36.99 23.08 10.85
C LEU A 512 36.78 21.62 10.45
N PHE A 513 37.75 21.06 9.74
CA PHE A 513 37.79 19.65 9.37
C PHE A 513 38.84 18.99 10.24
N GLN A 514 38.44 17.96 10.98
CA GLN A 514 39.33 17.16 11.83
C GLN A 514 39.28 15.71 11.37
N ASN A 515 40.44 15.19 10.97
CA ASN A 515 40.67 13.80 10.59
C ASN A 515 39.59 13.27 9.61
N VAL A 516 39.23 14.07 8.62
CA VAL A 516 38.14 13.72 7.70
C VAL A 516 38.60 12.63 6.75
N GLN A 517 37.87 11.53 6.74
CA GLN A 517 38.04 10.40 5.83
C GLN A 517 36.75 10.23 5.03
N PHE A 518 36.86 10.02 3.72
CA PHE A 518 35.70 9.89 2.85
C PHE A 518 35.98 8.93 1.70
N SER A 519 35.01 8.06 1.43
CA SER A 519 34.96 7.18 0.26
C SER A 519 33.53 7.13 -0.28
N TYR A 520 33.36 7.04 -1.60
CA TYR A 520 32.04 6.80 -2.22
C TYR A 520 31.62 5.33 -2.11
N ASP A 521 32.55 4.39 -2.26
CA ASP A 521 32.26 2.94 -2.33
C ASP A 521 32.55 2.21 -1.01
N GLY A 522 32.90 2.96 0.05
CA GLY A 522 33.33 2.42 1.34
C GLY A 522 34.69 1.69 1.33
N ARG A 523 35.31 1.51 0.15
CA ARG A 523 36.53 0.70 -0.04
C ARG A 523 37.75 1.56 -0.34
N THR A 524 37.59 2.55 -1.21
CA THR A 524 38.69 3.33 -1.78
C THR A 524 38.67 4.76 -1.23
N PRO A 525 39.46 5.09 -0.19
CA PRO A 525 39.41 6.41 0.43
C PRO A 525 39.90 7.50 -0.55
N ILE A 526 39.04 8.49 -0.79
CA ILE A 526 39.33 9.68 -1.61
C ILE A 526 39.93 10.78 -0.74
N LEU A 527 39.40 10.93 0.48
CA LEU A 527 39.98 11.78 1.52
C LEU A 527 40.50 10.87 2.62
N ASN A 528 41.74 11.11 3.06
CA ASN A 528 42.38 10.28 4.08
C ASN A 528 43.02 11.18 5.17
N GLY A 529 42.30 11.36 6.28
CA GLY A 529 42.79 12.06 7.47
C GLY A 529 43.03 13.55 7.25
N VAL A 530 42.14 14.21 6.51
CA VAL A 530 42.31 15.64 6.16
C VAL A 530 42.00 16.52 7.37
N ASN A 531 42.95 17.40 7.72
CA ASN A 531 42.86 18.36 8.82
C ASN A 531 43.11 19.77 8.29
N TRP A 532 42.12 20.65 8.34
CA TRP A 532 42.28 22.05 7.93
C TRP A 532 41.19 22.93 8.57
N SER A 533 41.44 24.24 8.60
CA SER A 533 40.54 25.23 9.18
C SER A 533 40.39 26.42 8.25
N ILE A 534 39.18 26.95 8.16
CA ILE A 534 38.83 28.14 7.39
C ILE A 534 38.31 29.17 8.37
N GLU A 535 39.07 30.24 8.54
CA GLU A 535 38.71 31.36 9.40
C GLU A 535 37.53 32.16 8.84
N PRO A 536 36.72 32.81 9.70
CA PRO A 536 35.62 33.66 9.27
C PRO A 536 36.08 34.75 8.28
N GLY A 537 35.46 34.80 7.10
CA GLY A 537 35.77 35.79 6.06
C GLY A 537 36.97 35.45 5.16
N ALA A 538 37.62 34.30 5.35
CA ALA A 538 38.70 33.85 4.49
C ALA A 538 38.23 33.48 3.07
N ARG A 539 39.12 33.65 2.08
CA ARG A 539 38.95 33.15 0.71
C ARG A 539 39.98 32.04 0.47
N VAL A 540 39.51 30.83 0.15
CA VAL A 540 40.36 29.64 0.01
C VAL A 540 40.22 29.06 -1.39
N GLY A 541 41.34 28.66 -2.01
CA GLY A 541 41.37 27.99 -3.30
C GLY A 541 41.84 26.55 -3.17
N LEU A 542 41.07 25.60 -3.71
CA LEU A 542 41.44 24.18 -3.78
C LEU A 542 42.13 23.88 -5.12
N LEU A 543 43.40 23.47 -5.08
CA LEU A 543 44.23 23.17 -6.25
C LEU A 543 44.64 21.69 -6.24
N GLY A 544 44.77 21.08 -7.42
CA GLY A 544 45.20 19.68 -7.55
C GLY A 544 44.84 19.06 -8.91
N HIS A 545 45.46 17.92 -9.22
CA HIS A 545 45.25 17.18 -10.48
C HIS A 545 43.82 16.66 -10.64
N SER A 546 43.40 16.34 -11.88
CA SER A 546 42.09 15.71 -12.12
C SER A 546 41.98 14.40 -11.34
N GLY A 547 40.84 14.16 -10.68
CA GLY A 547 40.63 12.99 -9.82
C GLY A 547 41.18 13.09 -8.38
N ALA A 548 41.87 14.17 -8.00
CA ALA A 548 42.44 14.35 -6.65
C ALA A 548 41.41 14.60 -5.52
N GLY A 549 40.11 14.35 -5.75
CA GLY A 549 39.07 14.53 -4.72
C GLY A 549 38.56 15.97 -4.52
N LYS A 550 39.00 16.94 -5.34
CA LYS A 550 38.62 18.36 -5.21
C LYS A 550 37.11 18.65 -5.23
N SER A 551 36.32 17.88 -5.97
CA SER A 551 34.85 18.02 -6.03
C SER A 551 34.13 17.26 -4.90
N SER A 552 34.85 16.36 -4.21
CA SER A 552 34.34 15.62 -3.06
C SER A 552 34.59 16.38 -1.75
N MET A 553 35.65 17.20 -1.69
CA MET A 553 35.77 18.28 -0.70
C MET A 553 34.81 19.41 -1.02
#